data_AF-A0A1G9I4C2-F1
#
_entry.id   AF-A0A1G9I4C2-F1
#
_cell.length_a   1.000
_cell.length_b   1.000
_cell.length_c   1.000
_cell.angle_alpha   90.00
_cell.angle_beta   90.00
_cell.angle_gamma   90.00
#
_symmetry.space_group_name_H-M   'P 1'
#
loop_
_entity.id
_entity.type
_entity.pdbx_description
1 polymer ?
#
loop_
_entity_poly.entity_id
_entity_poly.type
_entity_poly.pdbx_seq_one_letter_code
_entity_poly.pdbx_strand_id
1 'polypeptide(L)'
;MMNSEFKRTVQDRPGGENLSLCFSCGSCTGTCPVAEQRESFNPRLMIKKALLGFEEELLDGEEIWQCIQCRRCVSACPQNVRFADIVRVLRRMAVEEDYCDAGLEQELDELDKNVLRYRLNSVEEALESDRAPTEYTLEETGGE
;
A
#
# COMPACT_ATOMS: atom_id res chain seq x y z
N MET A 1 -18.67 15.44 6.42
CA MET A 1 -19.95 15.70 5.70
C MET A 1 -19.90 15.05 4.30
N MET A 2 -21.03 14.66 3.67
CA MET A 2 -21.03 14.10 2.30
C MET A 2 -20.98 15.21 1.25
N ASN A 3 -19.97 15.19 0.37
CA ASN A 3 -19.84 16.05 -0.82
C ASN A 3 -20.23 15.28 -2.09
N SER A 4 -21.36 15.65 -2.72
CA SER A 4 -21.88 14.96 -3.91
C SER A 4 -20.97 15.07 -5.15
N GLU A 5 -20.11 16.08 -5.23
CA GLU A 5 -19.18 16.30 -6.34
C GLU A 5 -17.85 15.55 -6.18
N PHE A 6 -17.51 15.11 -4.97
CA PHE A 6 -16.19 14.53 -4.67
C PHE A 6 -15.79 13.39 -5.60
N LYS A 7 -16.74 12.48 -5.89
CA LYS A 7 -16.52 11.38 -6.85
C LYS A 7 -16.03 11.92 -8.20
N ARG A 8 -16.66 12.98 -8.71
CA ARG A 8 -16.31 13.58 -9.99
C ARG A 8 -14.94 14.24 -9.91
N THR A 9 -14.68 14.99 -8.85
CA THR A 9 -13.35 15.61 -8.60
C THR A 9 -12.22 14.58 -8.62
N VAL A 10 -12.42 13.40 -8.01
CA VAL A 10 -11.44 12.32 -8.06
C VAL A 10 -11.29 11.77 -9.48
N GLN A 11 -12.39 11.56 -10.22
CA GLN A 11 -12.36 11.02 -11.58
C GLN A 11 -11.72 11.94 -12.61
N ASP A 12 -11.82 13.26 -12.43
CA ASP A 12 -11.24 14.26 -13.32
C ASP A 12 -9.71 14.40 -13.13
N ARG A 13 -9.13 13.75 -12.11
CA ARG A 13 -7.69 13.74 -11.84
C ARG A 13 -6.99 12.52 -12.48
N PRO A 14 -5.78 12.68 -13.04
CA PRO A 14 -5.02 11.56 -13.58
C PRO A 14 -4.79 10.43 -12.57
N GLY A 15 -5.28 9.23 -12.91
CA GLY A 15 -5.26 8.03 -12.06
C GLY A 15 -6.56 7.75 -11.30
N GLY A 16 -7.54 8.64 -11.36
CA GLY A 16 -8.86 8.50 -10.71
C GLY A 16 -9.99 8.04 -11.62
N GLU A 17 -9.76 7.95 -12.92
CA GLU A 17 -10.78 7.81 -13.97
C GLU A 17 -11.68 6.58 -13.75
N ASN A 18 -11.06 5.48 -13.34
CA ASN A 18 -11.69 4.17 -13.16
C ASN A 18 -12.41 3.99 -11.82
N LEU A 19 -12.56 5.04 -10.99
CA LEU A 19 -13.21 4.94 -9.68
C LEU A 19 -14.62 4.34 -9.76
N SER A 20 -15.43 4.78 -10.73
CA SER A 20 -16.83 4.36 -10.89
C SER A 20 -17.02 2.92 -11.38
N LEU A 21 -15.95 2.21 -11.76
CA LEU A 21 -16.03 0.80 -12.18
C LEU A 21 -16.19 -0.16 -10.99
N CYS A 22 -16.04 0.33 -9.76
CA CYS A 22 -16.09 -0.53 -8.59
C CYS A 22 -17.50 -1.02 -8.25
N PHE A 23 -17.70 -2.33 -8.36
CA PHE A 23 -18.88 -3.06 -7.86
C PHE A 23 -18.72 -3.67 -6.45
N SER A 24 -17.69 -3.25 -5.69
CA SER A 24 -17.49 -3.64 -4.28
C SER A 24 -17.25 -5.13 -3.98
N CYS A 25 -16.59 -5.90 -4.86
CA CYS A 25 -16.28 -7.32 -4.61
C CYS A 25 -15.29 -7.61 -3.47
N GLY A 26 -14.36 -6.70 -3.17
CA GLY A 26 -13.38 -6.86 -2.08
C GLY A 26 -12.04 -7.54 -2.43
N SER A 27 -11.79 -7.90 -3.71
CA SER A 27 -10.50 -8.48 -4.13
C SER A 27 -9.30 -7.61 -3.76
N CYS A 28 -9.45 -6.28 -3.79
CA CYS A 28 -8.40 -5.35 -3.38
C CYS A 28 -8.03 -5.47 -1.89
N THR A 29 -9.02 -5.66 -1.01
CA THR A 29 -8.78 -5.88 0.42
C THR A 29 -8.13 -7.23 0.66
N GLY A 30 -8.62 -8.31 0.02
CA GLY A 30 -8.11 -9.67 0.21
C GLY A 30 -6.68 -9.92 -0.28
N THR A 31 -6.15 -9.08 -1.18
CA THR A 31 -4.76 -9.17 -1.65
C THR A 31 -3.81 -8.18 -0.97
N CYS A 32 -4.33 -7.32 -0.10
CA CYS A 32 -3.55 -6.21 0.44
C CYS A 32 -2.72 -6.66 1.66
N PRO A 33 -1.38 -6.52 1.61
CA PRO A 33 -0.53 -6.86 2.75
C PRO A 33 -0.72 -5.89 3.93
N VAL A 34 -1.19 -4.67 3.69
CA VAL A 34 -1.49 -3.72 4.76
C VAL A 34 -2.78 -4.13 5.48
N ALA A 35 -3.83 -4.51 4.74
CA ALA A 35 -5.08 -5.01 5.32
C ALA A 35 -4.88 -6.31 6.12
N GLU A 36 -3.91 -7.14 5.73
CA GLU A 36 -3.50 -8.34 6.48
C GLU A 36 -2.91 -8.00 7.86
N GLN A 37 -2.19 -6.88 7.98
CA GLN A 37 -1.53 -6.45 9.22
C GLN A 37 -2.35 -5.45 10.04
N ARG A 38 -3.28 -4.72 9.39
CA ARG A 38 -4.08 -3.65 9.97
C ARG A 38 -5.54 -3.82 9.53
N GLU A 39 -6.37 -4.33 10.45
CA GLU A 39 -7.80 -4.57 10.18
C GLU A 39 -8.56 -3.29 9.80
N SER A 40 -8.14 -2.13 10.31
CA SER A 40 -8.71 -0.83 9.96
C SER A 40 -8.47 -0.44 8.50
N PHE A 41 -7.41 -0.93 7.86
CA PHE A 41 -7.07 -0.58 6.49
C PHE A 41 -7.91 -1.39 5.49
N ASN A 42 -8.89 -0.74 4.85
CA ASN A 42 -9.83 -1.40 3.96
C ASN A 42 -9.96 -0.70 2.59
N PRO A 43 -9.22 -1.16 1.55
CA PRO A 43 -9.27 -0.60 0.21
C PRO A 43 -10.67 -0.53 -0.41
N ARG A 44 -11.50 -1.55 -0.20
CA ARG A 44 -12.88 -1.57 -0.70
C ARG A 44 -13.72 -0.48 -0.03
N LEU A 45 -13.58 -0.30 1.28
CA LEU A 45 -14.31 0.74 2.01
C LEU A 45 -13.87 2.13 1.57
N MET A 46 -12.58 2.37 1.37
CA MET A 46 -12.06 3.64 0.87
C MET A 46 -12.65 4.00 -0.50
N ILE A 47 -12.69 3.05 -1.45
CA ILE A 47 -13.36 3.28 -2.74
C ILE A 47 -14.84 3.60 -2.56
N LYS A 48 -15.53 2.87 -1.68
CA LYS A 48 -16.94 3.14 -1.38
C LYS A 48 -17.13 4.54 -0.79
N LYS A 49 -16.26 4.97 0.13
CA LYS A 49 -16.26 6.33 0.69
C LYS A 49 -16.12 7.38 -0.41
N ALA A 50 -15.18 7.19 -1.34
CA ALA A 50 -14.96 8.10 -2.46
C ALA A 50 -16.17 8.17 -3.40
N LEU A 51 -16.79 7.03 -3.70
CA LEU A 51 -17.99 6.97 -4.54
C LEU A 51 -19.21 7.66 -3.91
N LEU A 52 -19.33 7.59 -2.58
CA LEU A 52 -20.43 8.18 -1.82
C LEU A 52 -20.17 9.64 -1.41
N GLY A 53 -18.96 10.15 -1.64
CA GLY A 53 -18.64 11.55 -1.33
C GLY A 53 -18.22 11.81 0.11
N PHE A 54 -17.71 10.80 0.83
CA PHE A 54 -17.11 10.99 2.15
C PHE A 54 -15.68 11.54 2.01
N GLU A 55 -15.58 12.77 1.53
CA GLU A 55 -14.33 13.47 1.24
C GLU A 55 -13.48 13.70 2.49
N GLU A 56 -14.04 14.41 3.47
CA GLU A 56 -13.37 14.76 4.72
C GLU A 56 -12.84 13.50 5.44
N GLU A 57 -13.65 12.44 5.54
CA GLU A 57 -13.23 11.18 6.15
C GLU A 57 -12.09 10.45 5.40
N LEU A 58 -11.89 10.75 4.12
CA LEU A 58 -10.83 10.15 3.32
C LEU A 58 -9.57 10.99 3.29
N LEU A 59 -9.71 12.32 3.21
CA LEU A 59 -8.58 13.24 3.08
C LEU A 59 -7.93 13.52 4.44
N ASP A 60 -8.72 13.59 5.52
CA ASP A 60 -8.25 13.71 6.91
C ASP A 60 -7.80 12.35 7.50
N GLY A 61 -8.17 11.25 6.84
CA GLY A 61 -7.89 9.89 7.31
C GLY A 61 -6.43 9.48 7.13
N GLU A 62 -5.88 8.77 8.12
CA GLU A 62 -4.53 8.18 8.04
C GLU A 62 -4.43 7.05 7.00
N GLU A 63 -5.55 6.44 6.61
CA GLU A 63 -5.57 5.24 5.78
C GLU A 63 -4.99 5.49 4.39
N ILE A 64 -5.15 6.68 3.80
CA ILE A 64 -4.53 6.97 2.50
C ILE A 64 -2.99 6.91 2.57
N TRP A 65 -2.41 7.23 3.72
CA TRP A 65 -0.96 7.26 3.97
C TRP A 65 -0.39 5.88 4.31
N GLN A 66 -1.20 4.98 4.88
CA GLN A 66 -0.80 3.59 5.18
C GLN A 66 -0.61 2.71 3.93
N CYS A 67 -1.11 3.13 2.77
CA CYS A 67 -0.95 2.37 1.53
C CYS A 67 0.52 2.36 1.04
N ILE A 68 1.16 1.20 1.03
CA ILE A 68 2.55 1.04 0.56
C ILE A 68 2.72 1.01 -0.97
N GLN A 69 1.70 1.41 -1.74
CA GLN A 69 1.77 1.53 -3.21
C GLN A 69 2.24 0.26 -3.97
N CYS A 70 2.08 -0.94 -3.41
CA CYS A 70 2.55 -2.21 -4.02
C CYS A 70 1.76 -2.67 -5.25
N ARG A 71 0.65 -2.01 -5.58
CA ARG A 71 -0.21 -2.23 -6.77
C ARG A 71 -0.88 -3.61 -6.92
N ARG A 72 -0.79 -4.52 -5.95
CA ARG A 72 -1.48 -5.84 -6.00
C ARG A 72 -2.98 -5.73 -6.27
N CYS A 73 -3.62 -4.73 -5.66
CA CYS A 73 -5.03 -4.41 -5.85
C CYS A 73 -5.41 -4.07 -7.30
N VAL A 74 -4.49 -3.47 -8.08
CA VAL A 74 -4.72 -3.13 -9.50
C VAL A 74 -4.76 -4.42 -10.32
N SER A 75 -3.79 -5.31 -10.11
CA SER A 75 -3.73 -6.61 -10.79
C SER A 75 -4.89 -7.54 -10.40
N ALA A 76 -5.34 -7.47 -9.15
CA ALA A 76 -6.42 -8.31 -8.64
C ALA A 76 -7.84 -7.82 -9.01
N CYS A 77 -8.00 -6.59 -9.50
CA CYS A 77 -9.33 -6.02 -9.72
C CYS A 77 -9.98 -6.56 -11.01
N PRO A 78 -11.13 -7.26 -10.93
CA PRO A 78 -11.82 -7.77 -12.12
C PRO A 78 -12.51 -6.68 -12.96
N GLN A 79 -12.59 -5.45 -12.45
CA GLN A 79 -13.18 -4.29 -13.12
C GLN A 79 -12.13 -3.23 -13.47
N ASN A 80 -10.84 -3.54 -13.31
CA ASN A 80 -9.74 -2.61 -13.60
C ASN A 80 -9.83 -1.27 -12.83
N VAL A 81 -10.39 -1.29 -11.62
CA VAL A 81 -10.31 -0.16 -10.67
C VAL A 81 -8.87 -0.04 -10.22
N ARG A 82 -8.27 1.12 -10.48
CA ARG A 82 -6.84 1.35 -10.22
C ARG A 82 -6.62 1.93 -8.83
N PHE A 83 -6.97 1.16 -7.78
CA PHE A 83 -6.96 1.63 -6.38
C PHE A 83 -5.67 2.34 -5.97
N ALA A 84 -4.49 1.77 -6.28
CA ALA A 84 -3.22 2.40 -5.93
C ALA A 84 -3.04 3.79 -6.55
N ASP A 85 -3.52 3.98 -7.79
CA ASP A 85 -3.47 5.25 -8.50
C ASP A 85 -4.49 6.24 -7.90
N ILE A 86 -5.69 5.77 -7.54
CA ILE A 86 -6.69 6.56 -6.81
C ILE A 86 -6.15 7.04 -5.46
N VAL A 87 -5.43 6.20 -4.69
CA VAL A 87 -4.83 6.63 -3.43
C VAL A 87 -3.79 7.74 -3.65
N ARG A 88 -3.01 7.71 -4.75
CA ARG A 88 -2.10 8.81 -5.09
C ARG A 88 -2.86 10.10 -5.38
N VAL A 89 -4.00 10.00 -6.06
CA VAL A 89 -4.90 11.14 -6.28
C VAL A 89 -5.37 11.71 -4.94
N LEU A 90 -5.85 10.86 -4.04
CA LEU A 90 -6.34 11.27 -2.72
C LEU A 90 -5.25 11.93 -1.85
N ARG A 91 -4.01 11.40 -1.84
CA ARG A 91 -2.88 12.03 -1.13
C ARG A 91 -2.59 13.44 -1.63
N ARG A 92 -2.56 13.63 -2.95
CA ARG A 92 -2.37 14.96 -3.54
C ARG A 92 -3.51 15.91 -3.16
N MET A 93 -4.74 15.44 -3.21
CA MET A 93 -5.90 16.22 -2.76
C MET A 93 -5.80 16.60 -1.28
N ALA A 94 -5.38 15.69 -0.41
CA ALA A 94 -5.20 15.99 1.01
C ALA A 94 -4.18 17.10 1.26
N VAL A 95 -3.09 17.15 0.49
CA VAL A 95 -2.09 18.23 0.56
C VAL A 95 -2.62 19.53 -0.06
N GLU A 96 -3.27 19.47 -1.21
CA GLU A 96 -3.80 20.65 -1.92
C GLU A 96 -4.92 21.37 -1.13
N GLU A 97 -5.74 20.61 -0.41
CA GLU A 97 -6.89 21.09 0.37
C GLU A 97 -6.56 21.26 1.87
N ASP A 98 -5.28 21.22 2.25
CA ASP A 98 -4.79 21.47 3.62
C ASP A 98 -5.32 20.50 4.70
N TYR A 99 -5.64 19.25 4.33
CA TYR A 99 -5.97 18.17 5.26
C TYR A 99 -4.73 17.53 5.91
N CYS A 100 -3.54 17.81 5.39
CA CYS A 100 -2.30 17.22 5.87
C CYS A 100 -1.13 18.18 5.72
N ASP A 101 -0.21 18.15 6.70
CA ASP A 101 1.04 18.90 6.62
C ASP A 101 1.87 18.41 5.42
N ALA A 102 2.34 19.35 4.59
CA ALA A 102 3.14 19.04 3.41
C ALA A 102 4.46 18.30 3.74
N GLY A 103 4.91 18.37 4.99
CA GLY A 103 6.05 17.65 5.57
C GLY A 103 5.86 16.13 5.63
N LEU A 104 4.62 15.65 5.80
CA LEU A 104 4.35 14.23 6.01
C LEU A 104 4.81 13.38 4.82
N GLU A 105 4.66 13.88 3.59
CA GLU A 105 5.09 13.14 2.40
C GLU A 105 6.60 12.91 2.41
N GLN A 106 7.40 13.92 2.81
CA GLN A 106 8.85 13.74 2.90
C GLN A 106 9.24 12.80 4.04
N GLU A 107 8.57 12.89 5.19
CA GLU A 107 8.81 11.99 6.32
C GLU A 107 8.54 10.52 5.96
N LEU A 108 7.43 10.25 5.25
CA LEU A 108 7.08 8.90 4.79
C LEU A 108 8.06 8.38 3.74
N ASP A 109 8.52 9.24 2.82
CA ASP A 109 9.54 8.88 1.83
C ASP A 109 10.88 8.52 2.50
N GLU A 110 11.26 9.23 3.56
CA GLU A 110 12.46 8.91 4.35
C GLU A 110 12.30 7.61 5.13
N LEU A 111 11.12 7.38 5.71
CA LEU A 111 10.77 6.12 6.37
C LEU A 111 10.91 4.94 5.40
N ASP A 112 10.32 5.04 4.20
CA ASP A 112 10.37 3.98 3.19
C ASP A 112 11.82 3.64 2.77
N LYS A 113 12.68 4.66 2.61
CA LYS A 113 14.12 4.45 2.34
C LYS A 113 14.81 3.72 3.48
N ASN A 114 14.49 4.06 4.73
CA ASN A 114 15.06 3.43 5.91
C ASN A 114 14.61 1.97 6.06
N VAL A 115 13.32 1.69 5.84
CA VAL A 115 12.76 0.33 5.83
C VAL A 115 13.41 -0.52 4.74
N LEU A 116 13.59 0.04 3.54
CA LEU A 116 14.26 -0.67 2.45
C LEU A 116 15.72 -0.98 2.80
N ARG A 117 16.44 -0.03 3.39
CA ARG A 117 17.83 -0.25 3.84
C ARG A 117 17.89 -1.36 4.88
N TYR A 118 17.02 -1.32 5.90
CA TYR A 118 16.95 -2.38 6.91
C TYR A 118 16.69 -3.75 6.27
N ARG A 119 15.72 -3.85 5.37
CA ARG A 119 15.40 -5.09 4.66
C ARG A 119 16.61 -5.64 3.91
N LEU A 120 17.36 -4.80 3.19
CA LEU A 120 18.53 -5.23 2.44
C LEU A 120 19.62 -5.77 3.37
N ASN A 121 19.93 -5.04 4.44
CA ASN A 121 20.91 -5.48 5.44
C ASN A 121 20.50 -6.82 6.07
N SER A 122 19.23 -6.98 6.47
CA SER A 122 18.76 -8.24 7.04
C SER A 122 18.80 -9.41 6.05
N VAL A 123 18.62 -9.15 4.76
CA VAL A 123 18.77 -10.18 3.72
C VAL A 123 20.24 -10.57 3.55
N GLU A 124 21.15 -9.59 3.55
CA GLU A 124 22.59 -9.84 3.47
C GLU A 124 23.07 -10.70 4.65
N GLU A 125 22.70 -10.32 5.88
CA GLU A 125 23.01 -11.09 7.10
C GLU A 125 22.47 -12.52 7.04
N ALA A 126 21.22 -12.70 6.59
CA ALA A 126 20.61 -14.01 6.45
C ALA A 126 21.37 -14.88 5.44
N LEU A 127 21.75 -14.31 4.29
CA LEU A 127 22.50 -15.03 3.26
C LEU A 127 23.94 -15.34 3.67
N GLU A 128 24.56 -14.50 4.49
CA GLU A 128 25.89 -14.77 5.06
C GLU A 128 25.83 -15.89 6.11
N SER A 129 24.78 -15.92 6.92
CA SER A 129 24.56 -16.98 7.93
C SER A 129 24.34 -18.36 7.28
N ASP A 130 23.68 -18.40 6.12
CA ASP A 130 23.41 -19.63 5.35
C ASP A 130 24.63 -20.10 4.55
N ARG A 131 25.66 -19.25 4.42
CA ARG A 131 26.94 -19.55 3.74
C ARG A 131 28.04 -20.04 4.69
N ALA A 132 27.78 -20.14 5.99
CA ALA A 132 28.73 -20.78 6.91
C ALA A 132 29.04 -22.21 6.40
N PRO A 133 30.32 -22.63 6.33
CA PRO A 133 30.66 -23.93 5.75
C PRO A 133 29.99 -25.01 6.59
N THR A 134 29.18 -25.84 5.93
CA THR A 134 28.85 -27.15 6.48
C THR A 134 30.18 -27.89 6.60
N GLU A 135 30.71 -27.99 7.82
CA GLU A 135 31.79 -28.93 8.12
C GLU A 135 31.29 -30.31 7.74
N TYR A 136 31.71 -30.78 6.56
CA TYR A 136 31.60 -32.18 6.19
C TYR A 136 32.66 -32.91 7.01
N THR A 137 32.27 -33.40 8.18
CA THR A 137 33.06 -34.37 8.93
C THR A 137 33.12 -35.63 8.08
N LEU A 138 34.26 -35.84 7.41
CA LEU A 138 34.64 -37.15 6.90
C LEU A 138 34.68 -38.08 8.10
N GLU A 139 33.65 -38.90 8.29
CA GLU A 139 33.76 -40.08 9.15
C GLU A 139 34.87 -40.95 8.55
N GLU A 140 36.01 -40.96 9.23
CA GLU A 140 37.07 -41.92 8.99
C GLU A 140 36.49 -43.32 9.27
N THR A 141 36.00 -44.00 8.22
CA THR A 141 35.87 -45.46 8.25
C THR A 141 37.28 -46.05 8.18
N GLY A 142 37.98 -45.98 9.32
CA GLY A 142 39.15 -46.79 9.60
C GLY A 142 38.69 -48.22 9.84
N GLY A 143 38.73 -49.04 8.80
CA GLY A 143 38.73 -50.49 8.94
C GLY A 143 40.11 -50.96 9.36
N GLU A 144 40.16 -51.75 10.44
CA GLU A 144 40.87 -53.02 10.60
C GLU A 144 40.49 -53.66 11.94
#